data_AF-A0A381NU50-F1
#
_entry.id   AF-A0A381NU50-F1
#
_cell.length_a   1.000
_cell.length_b   1.000
_cell.length_c   1.000
_cell.angle_alpha   90.00
_cell.angle_beta   90.00
_cell.angle_gamma   90.00
#
_symmetry.space_group_name_H-M   'P 1'
#
loop_
_entity.id
_entity.type
_entity.pdbx_description
1 polymer ?
#
loop_
_entity_poly.entity_id
_entity_poly.type
_entity_poly.pdbx_seq_one_letter_code
_entity_poly.pdbx_strand_id
1 'polypeptide(L)'
;MGQRRWLQAWLALLLVLFLLSVGWRNLPEEQSQARYEEPLYEYTHDGGPASITGGHVYRGSDVPSLVGRYVFGDFTLGSIWALDRTDNASEVELLVDSLEDPGWEARLSASTFGVDDAGELYVADWSGTIWRFTEASGSVVLVDAFPGLQFEHPVGIVATGDDRICVVEQPGRIICLQSGNPTVLLNITGVVNDADWEQGLLGLAFHPMFTETGRFFVTYTTYDDGTLRLAEFNASVNGTGFRDHADTDSERILLEVAQPYRNHNGGHLEFGPDGYLWLGLGDGGKYSDAFGNAQNLETLKGSLLRLNIDEGDPYSIPLDNPFSDGGGRAEIWAYGFRNPWKFSFDRETGELWLGDVGQDEWEEINIVERGGNYGWAYYEGNHCYESPFEFYDGWDCSGLDPLAEGAWLWERVFLNPLALLLLGASLLVAWRLGRP
;
A
#
# COMPACT_ATOMS: atom_id res chain seq x y z
N MET A 1 -39.08 -52.04 -31.35
CA MET A 1 -38.97 -51.45 -29.99
C MET A 1 -37.54 -51.02 -29.61
N GLY A 2 -36.47 -51.51 -30.26
CA GLY A 2 -35.07 -51.16 -29.92
C GLY A 2 -34.62 -49.73 -30.28
N GLN A 3 -35.02 -49.17 -31.44
CA GLN A 3 -34.54 -47.85 -31.87
C GLN A 3 -35.01 -46.66 -31.01
N ARG A 4 -36.23 -46.71 -30.47
CA ARG A 4 -36.74 -45.63 -29.58
C ARG A 4 -35.98 -45.54 -28.25
N ARG A 5 -35.39 -46.65 -27.79
CA ARG A 5 -34.67 -46.73 -26.51
C ARG A 5 -33.24 -46.19 -26.61
N TRP A 6 -32.58 -46.41 -27.74
CA TRP A 6 -31.28 -45.79 -28.04
C TRP A 6 -31.38 -44.27 -28.18
N LEU A 7 -32.46 -43.78 -28.79
CA LEU A 7 -32.71 -42.34 -28.92
C LEU A 7 -32.89 -41.66 -27.56
N GLN A 8 -33.54 -42.33 -26.60
CA GLN A 8 -33.72 -41.80 -25.24
C GLN A 8 -32.41 -41.76 -24.44
N ALA A 9 -31.55 -42.78 -24.59
CA ALA A 9 -30.22 -42.77 -23.96
C ALA A 9 -29.33 -41.66 -24.54
N TRP A 10 -29.36 -41.46 -25.86
CA TRP A 10 -28.64 -40.37 -26.53
C TRP A 10 -29.16 -38.99 -26.13
N LEU A 11 -30.48 -38.81 -26.02
CA LEU A 11 -31.07 -37.55 -25.55
C LEU A 11 -30.73 -37.25 -24.09
N ALA A 12 -30.67 -38.27 -23.23
CA ALA A 12 -30.24 -38.11 -21.83
C ALA A 12 -28.76 -37.71 -21.75
N LEU A 13 -27.90 -38.32 -22.56
CA LEU A 13 -26.48 -37.97 -22.64
C LEU A 13 -26.29 -36.53 -23.16
N LEU A 14 -27.02 -36.14 -24.21
CA LEU A 14 -26.99 -34.79 -24.75
C LEU A 14 -27.53 -33.76 -23.76
N LEU A 15 -28.54 -34.10 -22.95
CA LEU A 15 -29.05 -33.23 -21.90
C LEU A 15 -28.02 -33.05 -20.78
N VAL A 16 -27.32 -34.12 -20.39
CA VAL A 16 -26.22 -34.04 -19.40
C VAL A 16 -25.08 -33.18 -19.95
N LEU A 17 -24.66 -33.40 -21.19
CA LEU A 17 -23.62 -32.59 -21.84
C LEU A 17 -24.06 -31.12 -22.01
N PHE A 18 -25.34 -30.88 -22.32
CA PHE A 18 -25.90 -29.54 -22.39
C PHE A 18 -25.91 -28.86 -21.02
N LEU A 19 -26.38 -29.53 -19.97
CA LEU A 19 -26.38 -29.01 -18.61
C LEU A 19 -24.95 -28.78 -18.08
N LEU A 20 -24.00 -29.65 -18.42
CA LEU A 20 -22.57 -29.43 -18.15
C LEU A 20 -22.04 -28.22 -18.93
N SER A 21 -22.43 -28.03 -20.19
CA SER A 21 -22.01 -26.89 -21.00
C SER A 21 -22.64 -25.55 -20.56
N VAL A 22 -23.87 -25.59 -20.04
CA VAL A 22 -24.55 -24.40 -19.47
C VAL A 22 -23.99 -24.10 -18.09
N GLY A 23 -23.69 -25.14 -17.28
CA GLY A 23 -22.95 -25.00 -16.03
C GLY A 23 -21.57 -24.40 -16.27
N TRP A 24 -20.85 -24.85 -17.31
CA TRP A 24 -19.54 -24.32 -17.71
C TRP A 24 -19.60 -22.88 -18.21
N ARG A 25 -20.68 -22.49 -18.91
CA ARG A 25 -20.89 -21.10 -19.38
C ARG A 25 -21.42 -20.15 -18.31
N ASN A 26 -21.94 -20.69 -17.20
CA ASN A 26 -22.42 -19.94 -16.05
C ASN A 26 -21.46 -20.04 -14.85
N LEU A 27 -20.27 -20.62 -15.04
CA LEU A 27 -19.17 -20.35 -14.12
C LEU A 27 -18.92 -18.84 -14.18
N PRO A 28 -18.68 -18.18 -13.03
CA PRO A 28 -18.19 -16.81 -13.05
C PRO A 28 -17.05 -16.77 -14.08
N GLU A 29 -17.14 -15.81 -14.99
CA GLU A 29 -16.05 -15.50 -15.91
C GLU A 29 -14.78 -15.48 -15.07
N GLU A 30 -13.74 -16.19 -15.50
CA GLU A 30 -12.41 -16.27 -14.90
C GLU A 30 -11.98 -14.82 -14.58
N GLN A 31 -12.29 -14.33 -13.38
CA GLN A 31 -11.58 -13.21 -12.82
C GLN A 31 -10.20 -13.81 -12.71
N SER A 32 -9.29 -13.39 -13.58
CA SER A 32 -7.89 -13.69 -13.41
C SER A 32 -7.54 -13.14 -12.03
N GLN A 33 -7.62 -13.98 -11.01
CA GLN A 33 -7.14 -13.64 -9.68
C GLN A 33 -5.69 -13.26 -9.91
N ALA A 34 -5.38 -11.98 -9.75
CA ALA A 34 -4.05 -11.50 -10.00
C ALA A 34 -3.11 -12.35 -9.14
N ARG A 35 -2.07 -12.86 -9.79
CA ARG A 35 -1.08 -13.71 -9.14
C ARG A 35 -0.53 -12.93 -7.95
N TYR A 36 -0.39 -13.62 -6.83
CA TYR A 36 0.30 -13.06 -5.67
C TYR A 36 1.69 -12.56 -6.07
N GLU A 37 1.98 -11.30 -5.76
CA GLU A 37 3.28 -10.68 -5.94
C GLU A 37 4.09 -10.86 -4.65
N GLU A 38 5.21 -11.58 -4.76
CA GLU A 38 6.09 -11.85 -3.62
C GLU A 38 6.84 -10.57 -3.21
N PRO A 39 7.01 -10.29 -1.89
CA PRO A 39 7.80 -9.17 -1.45
C PRO A 39 9.26 -9.33 -1.85
N LEU A 40 9.90 -8.18 -2.12
CA LEU A 40 11.33 -8.11 -2.42
C LEU A 40 12.19 -8.46 -1.19
N TYR A 41 11.70 -8.11 -0.01
CA TYR A 41 12.34 -8.39 1.26
C TYR A 41 11.29 -8.43 2.37
N GLU A 42 11.52 -9.31 3.34
CA GLU A 42 10.70 -9.44 4.54
C GLU A 42 11.60 -9.63 5.77
N TYR A 43 11.12 -9.21 6.93
CA TYR A 43 11.78 -9.51 8.20
C TYR A 43 10.77 -9.80 9.29
N THR A 44 11.19 -10.63 10.25
CA THR A 44 10.33 -11.05 11.33
C THR A 44 10.32 -10.06 12.49
N HIS A 45 9.19 -10.01 13.17
CA HIS A 45 8.99 -9.31 14.45
C HIS A 45 9.80 -9.93 15.60
N ASP A 46 10.32 -11.17 15.44
CA ASP A 46 10.99 -11.97 16.48
C ASP A 46 10.16 -12.08 17.78
N GLY A 47 8.84 -12.00 17.67
CA GLY A 47 7.88 -12.02 18.78
C GLY A 47 7.76 -10.69 19.56
N GLY A 48 8.39 -9.61 19.09
CA GLY A 48 8.22 -8.24 19.58
C GLY A 48 7.29 -7.41 18.69
N PRO A 49 7.04 -6.12 18.99
CA PRO A 49 6.35 -5.24 18.06
C PRO A 49 7.31 -4.78 16.94
N ALA A 50 6.87 -4.86 15.69
CA ALA A 50 7.50 -4.23 14.53
C ALA A 50 6.50 -3.31 13.80
N SER A 51 7.01 -2.34 13.06
CA SER A 51 6.21 -1.54 12.13
C SER A 51 7.16 -0.87 11.14
N ILE A 52 7.22 -1.42 9.92
CA ILE A 52 8.10 -0.92 8.88
C ILE A 52 7.69 0.50 8.47
N THR A 53 8.70 1.34 8.35
CA THR A 53 8.63 2.66 7.74
C THR A 53 9.38 2.59 6.42
N GLY A 54 8.63 2.49 5.32
CA GLY A 54 9.17 2.60 3.98
C GLY A 54 9.95 3.91 3.80
N GLY A 55 11.08 3.86 3.09
CA GLY A 55 11.94 5.01 2.89
C GLY A 55 12.19 5.30 1.42
N HIS A 56 13.45 5.54 1.04
CA HIS A 56 13.82 6.07 -0.28
C HIS A 56 15.07 5.37 -0.83
N VAL A 57 15.14 5.22 -2.14
CA VAL A 57 16.40 4.91 -2.82
C VAL A 57 17.28 6.15 -2.75
N TYR A 58 18.47 6.03 -2.14
CA TYR A 58 19.36 7.17 -1.97
C TYR A 58 20.00 7.58 -3.30
N ARG A 59 19.80 8.85 -3.69
CA ARG A 59 20.33 9.46 -4.93
C ARG A 59 21.14 10.73 -4.68
N GLY A 60 21.43 11.04 -3.41
CA GLY A 60 22.26 12.17 -2.99
C GLY A 60 23.76 11.91 -3.15
N SER A 61 24.55 12.85 -2.67
CA SER A 61 26.01 12.88 -2.80
C SER A 61 26.77 12.91 -1.47
N ASP A 62 26.13 13.28 -0.36
CA ASP A 62 26.78 13.34 0.97
C ASP A 62 27.08 11.96 1.58
N VAL A 63 26.42 10.91 1.10
CA VAL A 63 26.60 9.51 1.55
C VAL A 63 26.87 8.56 0.37
N PRO A 64 28.06 8.64 -0.27
CA PRO A 64 28.40 7.84 -1.44
C PRO A 64 28.16 6.33 -1.30
N SER A 65 28.32 5.74 -0.11
CA SER A 65 28.10 4.31 0.15
C SER A 65 26.64 3.86 0.08
N LEU A 66 25.68 4.79 0.09
CA LEU A 66 24.24 4.49 -0.01
C LEU A 66 23.68 4.66 -1.42
N VAL A 67 24.44 5.21 -2.37
CA VAL A 67 23.92 5.53 -3.71
C VAL A 67 23.33 4.29 -4.38
N GLY A 68 22.05 4.38 -4.76
CA GLY A 68 21.29 3.30 -5.40
C GLY A 68 20.68 2.27 -4.45
N ARG A 69 20.89 2.40 -3.14
CA ARG A 69 20.33 1.50 -2.12
C ARG A 69 19.06 2.07 -1.52
N TYR A 70 18.08 1.20 -1.26
CA TYR A 70 16.83 1.57 -0.61
C TYR A 70 17.02 1.61 0.90
N VAL A 71 16.91 2.80 1.49
CA VAL A 71 17.05 2.99 2.94
C VAL A 71 15.66 3.02 3.56
N PHE A 72 15.44 2.20 4.57
CA PHE A 72 14.18 2.06 5.29
C PHE A 72 14.45 1.82 6.78
N GLY A 73 13.42 1.85 7.60
CA GLY A 73 13.55 1.59 9.03
C GLY A 73 12.30 1.01 9.63
N ASP A 74 12.30 0.91 10.95
CA ASP A 74 11.18 0.40 11.72
C ASP A 74 10.89 1.31 12.91
N PHE A 75 9.61 1.65 13.09
CA PHE A 75 9.15 2.59 14.11
C PHE A 75 9.35 2.07 15.54
N THR A 76 9.22 0.75 15.77
CA THR A 76 9.24 0.15 17.10
C THR A 76 10.58 -0.48 17.46
N LEU A 77 11.30 -1.04 16.48
CA LEU A 77 12.62 -1.61 16.64
C LEU A 77 13.71 -0.53 16.75
N GLY A 78 13.48 0.65 16.17
CA GLY A 78 14.43 1.75 16.17
C GLY A 78 15.72 1.48 15.41
N SER A 79 15.58 0.65 14.38
CA SER A 79 16.63 0.25 13.46
C SER A 79 16.40 0.85 12.07
N ILE A 80 17.49 1.11 11.35
CA ILE A 80 17.50 1.58 9.96
C ILE A 80 18.45 0.70 9.18
N TRP A 81 18.01 0.28 7.99
CA TRP A 81 18.77 -0.57 7.10
C TRP A 81 18.89 0.04 5.71
N ALA A 82 19.88 -0.44 4.95
CA ALA A 82 19.98 -0.23 3.51
C ALA A 82 19.90 -1.57 2.78
N LEU A 83 18.92 -1.68 1.88
CA LEU A 83 18.75 -2.80 0.97
C LEU A 83 19.42 -2.46 -0.37
N ASP A 84 20.36 -3.31 -0.78
CA ASP A 84 20.92 -3.32 -2.13
C ASP A 84 20.23 -4.42 -2.95
N ARG A 85 19.66 -4.02 -4.09
CA ARG A 85 18.97 -4.95 -4.99
C ARG A 85 19.94 -5.39 -6.07
N THR A 86 20.46 -6.60 -5.93
CA THR A 86 21.28 -7.25 -6.96
C THR A 86 20.42 -8.15 -7.85
N ASP A 87 20.89 -8.47 -9.06
CA ASP A 87 20.17 -9.30 -10.04
C ASP A 87 19.74 -10.69 -9.51
N ASN A 88 20.31 -11.17 -8.40
CA ASN A 88 20.06 -12.51 -7.87
C ASN A 88 19.74 -12.57 -6.35
N ALA A 89 19.76 -11.45 -5.63
CA ALA A 89 19.47 -11.37 -4.20
C ALA A 89 19.27 -9.92 -3.71
N SER A 90 18.49 -9.75 -2.64
CA SER A 90 18.46 -8.54 -1.83
C SER A 90 19.48 -8.66 -0.70
N GLU A 91 20.51 -7.81 -0.66
CA GLU A 91 21.44 -7.74 0.47
C GLU A 91 21.02 -6.59 1.40
N VAL A 92 20.86 -6.89 2.69
CA VAL A 92 20.43 -5.89 3.69
C VAL A 92 21.55 -5.64 4.68
N GLU A 93 21.88 -4.37 4.90
CA GLU A 93 22.86 -3.90 5.86
C GLU A 93 22.17 -3.07 6.95
N LEU A 94 22.44 -3.38 8.21
CA LEU A 94 22.04 -2.55 9.35
C LEU A 94 22.93 -1.29 9.41
N LEU A 95 22.33 -0.11 9.28
CA LEU A 95 23.01 1.18 9.34
C LEU A 95 22.97 1.78 10.74
N VAL A 96 21.82 1.70 11.41
CA VAL A 96 21.58 2.27 12.74
C VAL A 96 20.77 1.27 13.55
N ASP A 97 21.16 1.07 14.80
CA ASP A 97 20.36 0.42 15.83
C ASP A 97 20.42 1.31 17.09
N SER A 98 19.38 2.11 17.28
CA SER A 98 19.34 3.11 18.37
C SER A 98 19.17 2.50 19.76
N LEU A 99 18.87 1.20 19.87
CA LEU A 99 18.75 0.51 21.14
C LEU A 99 20.08 -0.09 21.59
N GLU A 100 20.91 -0.53 20.64
CA GLU A 100 22.22 -1.14 20.92
C GLU A 100 23.39 -0.15 20.80
N ASP A 101 23.26 0.94 20.03
CA ASP A 101 24.31 1.94 19.88
C ASP A 101 24.36 2.89 21.10
N PRO A 102 25.47 2.91 21.87
CA PRO A 102 25.63 3.78 23.04
C PRO A 102 25.66 5.27 22.72
N GLY A 103 25.72 5.65 21.43
CA GLY A 103 25.57 7.02 20.96
C GLY A 103 24.14 7.58 21.08
N TRP A 104 23.15 6.73 21.31
CA TRP A 104 21.74 7.12 21.42
C TRP A 104 21.28 7.17 22.88
N GLU A 105 20.61 8.26 23.26
CA GLU A 105 20.02 8.41 24.60
C GLU A 105 18.62 7.79 24.70
N ALA A 106 17.96 7.60 23.56
CA ALA A 106 16.62 7.05 23.44
C ALA A 106 16.45 6.37 22.07
N ARG A 107 15.43 5.51 21.97
CA ARG A 107 15.03 4.86 20.73
C ARG A 107 14.64 5.89 19.68
N LEU A 108 15.28 5.83 18.51
CA LEU A 108 14.82 6.49 17.29
C LEU A 108 13.54 5.81 16.82
N SER A 109 12.39 6.47 16.87
CA SER A 109 11.14 5.90 16.33
C SER A 109 10.93 6.49 14.94
N ALA A 110 11.47 5.82 13.91
CA ALA A 110 11.49 6.33 12.53
C ALA A 110 10.07 6.45 11.99
N SER A 111 9.50 7.65 11.99
CA SER A 111 8.10 7.90 11.62
C SER A 111 7.91 8.29 10.15
N THR A 112 8.97 8.70 9.48
CA THR A 112 8.99 8.89 8.02
C THR A 112 10.43 9.03 7.56
N PHE A 113 10.67 8.76 6.28
CA PHE A 113 11.83 9.26 5.56
C PHE A 113 11.39 10.35 4.58
N GLY A 114 12.34 11.12 4.08
CA GLY A 114 12.14 12.04 2.97
C GLY A 114 13.47 12.51 2.40
N VAL A 115 13.41 13.07 1.20
CA VAL A 115 14.58 13.60 0.49
C VAL A 115 14.42 15.07 0.20
N ASP A 116 15.53 15.79 0.15
CA ASP A 116 15.55 17.16 -0.36
C ASP A 116 15.64 17.21 -1.90
N ASP A 117 15.65 18.43 -2.45
CA ASP A 117 15.75 18.64 -3.90
C ASP A 117 17.06 18.08 -4.49
N ALA A 118 18.14 18.01 -3.69
CA ALA A 118 19.44 17.45 -4.05
C ALA A 118 19.51 15.92 -3.89
N GLY A 119 18.45 15.28 -3.37
CA GLY A 119 18.40 13.83 -3.15
C GLY A 119 19.03 13.38 -1.83
N GLU A 120 19.33 14.31 -0.94
CA GLU A 120 19.89 14.00 0.38
C GLU A 120 18.79 13.49 1.31
N LEU A 121 19.11 12.46 2.09
CA LEU A 121 18.14 11.70 2.84
C LEU A 121 18.01 12.17 4.29
N TYR A 122 16.78 12.15 4.76
CA TYR A 122 16.37 12.49 6.11
C TYR A 122 15.47 11.41 6.68
N VAL A 123 15.51 11.28 8.00
CA VAL A 123 14.56 10.48 8.79
C VAL A 123 14.00 11.34 9.93
N ALA A 124 12.68 11.29 10.11
CA ALA A 124 12.04 11.89 11.26
C ALA A 124 11.99 10.90 12.42
N ASP A 125 12.40 11.34 13.60
CA ASP A 125 12.05 10.68 14.85
C ASP A 125 10.70 11.20 15.32
N TRP A 126 9.80 10.30 15.72
CA TRP A 126 8.52 10.64 16.36
C TRP A 126 8.66 11.62 17.52
N SER A 127 9.80 11.58 18.24
CA SER A 127 10.11 12.49 19.34
C SER A 127 10.20 13.96 18.93
N GLY A 128 10.36 14.25 17.64
CA GLY A 128 10.38 15.60 17.09
C GLY A 128 11.69 16.05 16.48
N THR A 129 12.70 15.18 16.43
CA THR A 129 14.01 15.48 15.81
C THR A 129 14.03 15.00 14.36
N ILE A 130 14.59 15.81 13.45
CA ILE A 130 14.84 15.40 12.07
C ILE A 130 16.32 15.15 11.91
N TRP A 131 16.66 13.94 11.52
CA TRP A 131 18.04 13.51 11.30
C TRP A 131 18.36 13.51 9.81
N ARG A 132 19.56 13.94 9.46
CA ARG A 132 20.12 13.86 8.10
C ARG A 132 21.18 12.76 8.06
N PHE A 133 21.18 11.98 6.98
CA PHE A 133 22.22 11.01 6.72
C PHE A 133 23.48 11.69 6.23
N THR A 134 24.63 11.30 6.78
CA THR A 134 25.96 11.75 6.37
C THR A 134 26.94 10.58 6.37
N GLU A 135 28.09 10.74 5.72
CA GLU A 135 29.18 9.76 5.80
C GLU A 135 30.41 10.33 6.51
N ALA A 136 30.89 9.62 7.54
CA ALA A 136 32.09 9.98 8.27
C ALA A 136 33.01 8.75 8.42
N SER A 137 34.25 8.87 7.94
CA SER A 137 35.26 7.79 7.99
C SER A 137 34.81 6.46 7.36
N GLY A 138 33.94 6.53 6.33
CA GLY A 138 33.42 5.35 5.63
C GLY A 138 32.27 4.65 6.36
N SER A 139 31.62 5.34 7.30
CA SER A 139 30.42 4.85 7.98
C SER A 139 29.30 5.88 7.87
N VAL A 140 28.08 5.39 7.71
CA VAL A 140 26.88 6.21 7.73
C VAL A 140 26.63 6.70 9.16
N VAL A 141 26.34 7.99 9.31
CA VAL A 141 26.06 8.63 10.59
C VAL A 141 24.87 9.58 10.44
N LEU A 142 24.00 9.58 11.45
CA LEU A 142 22.91 10.54 11.55
C LEU A 142 23.35 11.80 12.30
N VAL A 143 23.02 12.96 11.75
CA VAL A 143 23.25 14.26 12.40
C VAL A 143 21.93 15.03 12.49
N ASP A 144 21.74 15.79 13.57
CA ASP A 144 20.57 16.66 13.71
C ASP A 144 20.57 17.69 12.58
N ALA A 145 19.56 17.61 11.71
CA ALA A 145 19.43 18.44 10.53
C ALA A 145 19.12 19.90 10.88
N PHE A 146 18.41 20.12 12.00
CA PHE A 146 17.92 21.43 12.42
C PHE A 146 18.12 21.67 13.92
N PRO A 147 19.37 21.83 14.38
CA PRO A 147 19.67 21.95 15.80
C PRO A 147 18.88 23.06 16.50
N GLY A 148 18.18 22.66 17.57
CA GLY A 148 17.35 23.56 18.37
C GLY A 148 15.92 23.75 17.88
N LEU A 149 15.53 23.11 16.76
CA LEU A 149 14.14 22.95 16.38
C LEU A 149 13.60 21.63 16.91
N GLN A 150 12.30 21.59 17.18
CA GLN A 150 11.55 20.41 17.58
C GLN A 150 10.20 20.44 16.88
N PHE A 151 9.81 19.31 16.31
CA PHE A 151 8.56 19.13 15.60
C PHE A 151 7.61 18.24 16.43
N GLU A 152 6.32 18.50 16.35
CA GLU A 152 5.31 17.74 17.08
C GLU A 152 4.88 16.53 16.24
N HIS A 153 5.31 15.33 16.64
CA HIS A 153 5.00 14.06 15.98
C HIS A 153 5.17 14.15 14.45
N PRO A 154 6.40 14.37 13.95
CA PRO A 154 6.64 14.53 12.52
C PRO A 154 6.31 13.23 11.78
N VAL A 155 5.51 13.31 10.73
CA VAL A 155 5.04 12.15 9.93
C VAL A 155 5.26 12.32 8.43
N GLY A 156 5.88 13.42 8.00
CA GLY A 156 6.24 13.65 6.60
C GLY A 156 7.42 14.61 6.48
N ILE A 157 8.30 14.37 5.51
CA ILE A 157 9.40 15.24 5.10
C ILE A 157 9.33 15.35 3.58
N VAL A 158 9.04 16.53 3.05
CA VAL A 158 8.78 16.71 1.62
C VAL A 158 9.47 17.98 1.11
N ALA A 159 10.26 17.84 0.05
CA ALA A 159 10.85 18.98 -0.64
C ALA A 159 9.83 19.71 -1.53
N THR A 160 9.98 21.02 -1.64
CA THR A 160 9.08 21.92 -2.40
C THR A 160 9.51 22.15 -3.85
N GLY A 161 10.71 21.77 -4.25
CA GLY A 161 11.29 22.14 -5.55
C GLY A 161 11.92 23.54 -5.59
N ASP A 162 12.07 24.20 -4.44
CA ASP A 162 12.72 25.51 -4.29
C ASP A 162 13.74 25.55 -3.13
N ASP A 163 14.42 24.43 -2.87
CA ASP A 163 15.41 24.18 -1.81
C ASP A 163 14.83 24.21 -0.38
N ARG A 164 13.49 24.26 -0.21
CA ARG A 164 12.85 24.12 1.09
C ARG A 164 12.46 22.67 1.33
N ILE A 165 12.54 22.28 2.60
CA ILE A 165 11.97 21.03 3.12
C ILE A 165 10.83 21.40 4.04
N CYS A 166 9.70 20.71 3.90
CA CYS A 166 8.55 20.86 4.78
C CYS A 166 8.35 19.60 5.62
N VAL A 167 8.16 19.80 6.92
CA VAL A 167 7.85 18.77 7.90
C VAL A 167 6.35 18.79 8.16
N VAL A 168 5.73 17.63 8.06
CA VAL A 168 4.31 17.41 8.40
C VAL A 168 4.23 17.01 9.86
N GLU A 169 3.57 17.81 10.68
CA GLU A 169 3.26 17.51 12.07
C GLU A 169 1.87 16.87 12.14
N GLN A 170 1.78 15.66 12.71
CA GLN A 170 0.54 14.87 12.80
C GLN A 170 -0.67 15.69 13.31
N PRO A 171 -0.55 16.61 14.28
CA PRO A 171 -1.69 17.39 14.76
C PRO A 171 -2.36 18.30 13.73
N GLY A 172 -1.75 18.52 12.55
CA GLY A 172 -2.37 19.30 11.47
C GLY A 172 -1.60 20.55 11.07
N ARG A 173 -0.27 20.56 11.21
CA ARG A 173 0.59 21.68 10.80
C ARG A 173 1.61 21.21 9.77
N ILE A 174 1.95 22.10 8.84
CA ILE A 174 3.05 21.89 7.89
C ILE A 174 4.05 23.02 8.10
N ILE A 175 5.28 22.66 8.46
CA ILE A 175 6.37 23.60 8.78
C ILE A 175 7.43 23.52 7.68
N CYS A 176 7.58 24.57 6.88
CA CYS A 176 8.59 24.66 5.83
C CYS A 176 9.83 25.41 6.30
N LEU A 177 11.00 24.85 6.00
CA LEU A 177 12.30 25.33 6.43
C LEU A 177 13.04 25.95 5.24
N GLN A 178 13.32 27.25 5.33
CA GLN A 178 14.20 27.95 4.39
C GLN A 178 15.53 28.24 5.06
N SER A 179 16.59 27.54 4.64
CA SER A 179 17.93 27.67 5.25
C SER A 179 17.89 27.54 6.78
N GLY A 180 17.07 26.60 7.28
CA GLY A 180 16.86 26.33 8.71
C GLY A 180 15.86 27.25 9.42
N ASN A 181 15.28 28.25 8.75
CA ASN A 181 14.25 29.12 9.36
C ASN A 181 12.84 28.54 9.12
N PRO A 182 12.08 28.22 10.19
CA PRO A 182 10.75 27.62 10.06
C PRO A 182 9.68 28.65 9.73
N THR A 183 8.75 28.26 8.85
CA THR A 183 7.52 28.97 8.49
C THR A 183 6.35 28.00 8.48
N VAL A 184 5.18 28.43 8.98
CA VAL A 184 3.98 27.59 8.96
C VAL A 184 3.29 27.76 7.61
N LEU A 185 3.38 26.75 6.75
CA LEU A 185 2.69 26.73 5.46
C LEU A 185 1.18 26.56 5.65
N LEU A 186 0.78 25.55 6.41
CA LEU A 186 -0.62 25.20 6.66
C LEU A 186 -0.84 24.91 8.14
N ASN A 187 -1.99 25.33 8.67
CA ASN A 187 -2.45 24.97 10.00
C ASN A 187 -3.95 24.68 9.97
N ILE A 188 -4.30 23.39 10.05
CA ILE A 188 -5.67 22.87 10.03
C ILE A 188 -5.97 22.03 11.29
N THR A 189 -5.26 22.28 12.39
CA THR A 189 -5.44 21.56 13.67
C THR A 189 -6.88 21.60 14.20
N GLY A 190 -7.69 22.57 13.77
CA GLY A 190 -9.10 22.69 14.14
C GLY A 190 -10.05 21.68 13.47
N VAL A 191 -9.61 20.99 12.41
CA VAL A 191 -10.44 20.00 11.68
C VAL A 191 -9.81 18.61 11.61
N VAL A 192 -8.52 18.50 11.95
CA VAL A 192 -7.78 17.24 12.01
C VAL A 192 -8.13 16.49 13.30
N ASN A 193 -8.39 15.19 13.16
CA ASN A 193 -8.45 14.24 14.26
C ASN A 193 -7.10 13.56 14.39
N ASP A 194 -6.40 13.77 15.50
CA ASP A 194 -5.12 13.17 15.85
C ASP A 194 -5.23 12.38 17.17
N ALA A 195 -6.43 11.93 17.52
CA ALA A 195 -6.69 11.26 18.80
C ALA A 195 -6.10 9.84 18.91
N ASP A 196 -5.56 9.30 17.81
CA ASP A 196 -4.93 7.98 17.71
C ASP A 196 -3.65 8.07 16.86
N TRP A 197 -2.81 7.04 16.93
CA TRP A 197 -1.45 7.04 16.38
C TRP A 197 -1.42 7.11 14.85
N GLU A 198 -2.45 6.57 14.19
CA GLU A 198 -2.57 6.55 12.74
C GLU A 198 -3.61 7.56 12.22
N GLN A 199 -4.19 8.36 13.12
CA GLN A 199 -5.03 9.49 12.77
C GLN A 199 -4.18 10.77 12.79
N GLY A 200 -4.52 11.75 11.97
CA GLY A 200 -3.86 13.06 11.93
C GLY A 200 -3.84 13.64 10.54
N LEU A 201 -2.94 14.58 10.31
CA LEU A 201 -2.44 14.96 9.00
C LEU A 201 -1.32 13.98 8.62
N LEU A 202 -1.54 13.21 7.55
CA LEU A 202 -0.75 11.99 7.27
C LEU A 202 0.09 12.12 5.99
N GLY A 203 -0.48 12.70 4.93
CA GLY A 203 0.16 12.87 3.63
C GLY A 203 0.37 14.33 3.25
N LEU A 204 1.45 14.60 2.53
CA LEU A 204 1.73 15.86 1.85
C LEU A 204 2.39 15.55 0.50
N ALA A 205 1.86 16.13 -0.57
CA ALA A 205 2.54 16.17 -1.86
C ALA A 205 2.42 17.57 -2.47
N PHE A 206 3.56 18.16 -2.85
CA PHE A 206 3.58 19.37 -3.65
C PHE A 206 3.34 19.03 -5.11
N HIS A 207 2.49 19.79 -5.80
CA HIS A 207 2.33 19.63 -7.24
C HIS A 207 3.69 19.78 -7.94
N PRO A 208 3.99 19.06 -9.05
CA PRO A 208 5.25 19.25 -9.80
C PRO A 208 5.49 20.69 -10.32
N MET A 209 4.44 21.51 -10.32
CA MET A 209 4.47 22.94 -10.66
C MET A 209 4.17 23.82 -9.43
N PHE A 210 4.47 23.37 -8.22
CA PHE A 210 4.12 24.06 -6.97
C PHE A 210 4.71 25.47 -6.90
N THR A 211 5.98 25.65 -7.29
CA THR A 211 6.63 26.97 -7.29
C THR A 211 5.90 27.97 -8.18
N GLU A 212 5.29 27.51 -9.28
CA GLU A 212 4.52 28.31 -10.22
C GLU A 212 3.05 28.49 -9.82
N THR A 213 2.40 27.43 -9.34
CA THR A 213 0.94 27.38 -9.14
C THR A 213 0.53 27.60 -7.68
N GLY A 214 1.33 27.09 -6.73
CA GLY A 214 1.01 27.03 -5.32
C GLY A 214 0.18 25.82 -4.90
N ARG A 215 -0.18 24.92 -5.82
CA ARG A 215 -1.01 23.75 -5.52
C ARG A 215 -0.24 22.70 -4.73
N PHE A 216 -0.83 22.22 -3.64
CA PHE A 216 -0.33 21.08 -2.89
C PHE A 216 -1.51 20.31 -2.31
N PHE A 217 -1.25 19.06 -1.95
CA PHE A 217 -2.28 18.10 -1.55
C PHE A 217 -1.92 17.50 -0.21
N VAL A 218 -2.94 17.26 0.60
CA VAL A 218 -2.79 16.65 1.90
C VAL A 218 -3.81 15.55 2.09
N THR A 219 -3.47 14.56 2.91
CA THR A 219 -4.48 13.68 3.52
C THR A 219 -4.57 13.91 5.01
N TYR A 220 -5.78 13.90 5.54
CA TYR A 220 -5.99 13.96 6.98
C TYR A 220 -7.26 13.24 7.41
N THR A 221 -7.30 12.75 8.64
CA THR A 221 -8.52 12.21 9.25
C THR A 221 -9.35 13.32 9.88
N THR A 222 -10.65 13.34 9.64
CA THR A 222 -11.55 14.42 10.10
C THR A 222 -12.03 14.22 11.53
N TYR A 223 -12.22 15.32 12.28
CA TYR A 223 -12.64 15.30 13.69
C TYR A 223 -14.04 14.74 13.94
N ASP A 224 -14.93 14.86 12.97
CA ASP A 224 -16.34 14.47 13.09
C ASP A 224 -16.54 12.96 13.11
N ASP A 225 -15.99 12.24 12.13
CA ASP A 225 -16.23 10.81 11.96
C ASP A 225 -14.97 9.98 11.67
N GLY A 226 -13.79 10.61 11.59
CA GLY A 226 -12.53 9.92 11.32
C GLY A 226 -12.33 9.54 9.85
N THR A 227 -13.14 10.06 8.93
CA THR A 227 -12.96 9.89 7.49
C THR A 227 -11.59 10.39 7.07
N LEU A 228 -10.87 9.60 6.27
CA LEU A 228 -9.66 10.07 5.60
C LEU A 228 -10.05 10.91 4.39
N ARG A 229 -9.63 12.16 4.37
CA ARG A 229 -9.91 13.12 3.30
C ARG A 229 -8.62 13.44 2.56
N LEU A 230 -8.66 13.34 1.23
CA LEU A 230 -7.67 13.94 0.32
C LEU A 230 -8.19 15.31 -0.12
N ALA A 231 -7.40 16.35 0.15
CA ALA A 231 -7.74 17.73 -0.17
C ALA A 231 -6.59 18.45 -0.88
N GLU A 232 -6.95 19.35 -1.80
CA GLU A 232 -6.07 20.33 -2.42
C GLU A 232 -6.14 21.65 -1.68
N PHE A 233 -4.99 22.31 -1.49
CA PHE A 233 -4.86 23.67 -0.98
C PHE A 233 -3.98 24.50 -1.91
N ASN A 234 -4.07 25.82 -1.79
CA ASN A 234 -3.24 26.75 -2.55
C ASN A 234 -2.37 27.63 -1.67
N ALA A 235 -1.06 27.61 -1.93
CA ALA A 235 -0.07 28.44 -1.28
C ALA A 235 0.16 29.76 -2.03
N SER A 236 0.16 30.84 -1.28
CA SER A 236 0.38 32.21 -1.74
C SER A 236 1.81 32.67 -1.46
N VAL A 237 2.32 33.58 -2.30
CA VAL A 237 3.60 34.24 -2.04
C VAL A 237 3.39 35.32 -0.99
N ASN A 238 4.10 35.22 0.15
CA ASN A 238 4.18 36.30 1.13
C ASN A 238 5.55 37.00 1.04
N GLY A 239 5.77 38.08 1.80
CA GLY A 239 6.93 38.98 1.72
C GLY A 239 8.35 38.37 1.79
N THR A 240 8.48 37.05 1.85
CA THR A 240 9.71 36.25 1.71
C THR A 240 10.08 35.97 0.25
N GLY A 241 9.13 36.08 -0.69
CA GLY A 241 9.28 35.70 -2.10
C GLY A 241 8.99 34.22 -2.37
N PHE A 242 8.72 33.42 -1.33
CA PHE A 242 8.34 32.02 -1.44
C PHE A 242 6.84 31.83 -1.22
N ARG A 243 6.32 30.70 -1.70
CA ARG A 243 4.97 30.24 -1.37
C ARG A 243 5.01 29.55 -0.02
N ASP A 244 4.89 30.33 1.05
CA ASP A 244 5.12 29.93 2.45
C ASP A 244 3.88 30.09 3.34
N HIS A 245 2.73 30.40 2.74
CA HIS A 245 1.46 30.53 3.44
C HIS A 245 0.29 30.05 2.58
N ALA A 246 -0.50 29.10 3.10
CA ALA A 246 -1.71 28.59 2.48
C ALA A 246 -2.97 29.17 3.15
N ASP A 247 -3.94 29.54 2.33
CA ASP A 247 -5.28 29.92 2.80
C ASP A 247 -6.08 28.65 3.12
N THR A 248 -6.52 28.48 4.36
CA THR A 248 -7.34 27.32 4.75
C THR A 248 -8.70 27.30 4.06
N ASP A 249 -9.21 28.46 3.63
CA ASP A 249 -10.48 28.55 2.89
C ASP A 249 -10.33 28.15 1.41
N SER A 250 -9.09 27.90 0.94
CA SER A 250 -8.82 27.38 -0.41
C SER A 250 -9.05 25.87 -0.56
N GLU A 251 -9.45 25.19 0.52
CA GLU A 251 -9.65 23.75 0.53
C GLU A 251 -10.61 23.29 -0.58
N ARG A 252 -10.11 22.37 -1.42
CA ARG A 252 -10.93 21.62 -2.37
C ARG A 252 -10.81 20.12 -2.08
N ILE A 253 -11.92 19.52 -1.66
CA ILE A 253 -12.00 18.09 -1.39
C ILE A 253 -11.95 17.32 -2.71
N LEU A 254 -11.03 16.34 -2.81
CA LEU A 254 -10.89 15.49 -3.98
C LEU A 254 -11.49 14.10 -3.75
N LEU A 255 -11.20 13.48 -2.60
CA LEU A 255 -11.64 12.13 -2.26
C LEU A 255 -11.87 12.01 -0.76
N GLU A 256 -12.90 11.27 -0.37
CA GLU A 256 -13.20 10.93 1.03
C GLU A 256 -13.36 9.42 1.16
N VAL A 257 -12.67 8.85 2.14
CA VAL A 257 -12.65 7.42 2.41
C VAL A 257 -13.01 7.20 3.88
N ALA A 258 -14.25 6.78 4.14
CA ALA A 258 -14.72 6.48 5.50
C ALA A 258 -13.86 5.36 6.10
N GLN A 259 -13.35 5.54 7.32
CA GLN A 259 -12.50 4.56 8.00
C GLN A 259 -13.33 3.77 9.03
N PRO A 260 -13.37 2.42 8.95
CA PRO A 260 -14.16 1.62 9.87
C PRO A 260 -13.49 1.49 11.25
N TYR A 261 -12.19 1.76 11.34
CA TYR A 261 -11.43 1.83 12.58
C TYR A 261 -10.44 3.00 12.56
N ARG A 262 -9.77 3.25 13.69
CA ARG A 262 -8.82 4.37 13.83
C ARG A 262 -7.43 4.07 13.29
N ASN A 263 -7.14 2.81 12.97
CA ASN A 263 -5.85 2.35 12.49
C ASN A 263 -5.93 1.82 11.05
N HIS A 264 -4.77 1.64 10.43
CA HIS A 264 -4.54 1.32 9.03
C HIS A 264 -5.20 2.32 8.07
N ASN A 265 -5.03 3.61 8.37
CA ASN A 265 -5.59 4.68 7.54
C ASN A 265 -4.77 4.90 6.27
N GLY A 266 -3.49 4.51 6.26
CA GLY A 266 -2.54 4.87 5.21
C GLY A 266 -2.36 6.39 5.12
N GLY A 267 -2.59 6.96 3.94
CA GLY A 267 -2.66 8.39 3.72
C GLY A 267 -1.43 9.00 3.06
N HIS A 268 -0.34 8.25 2.84
CA HIS A 268 0.84 8.80 2.18
C HIS A 268 0.54 9.24 0.75
N LEU A 269 1.18 10.35 0.34
CA LEU A 269 1.03 10.97 -0.97
C LEU A 269 2.39 11.18 -1.60
N GLU A 270 2.50 10.90 -2.90
CA GLU A 270 3.64 11.28 -3.72
C GLU A 270 3.18 11.53 -5.16
N PHE A 271 3.85 12.44 -5.87
CA PHE A 271 3.70 12.53 -7.32
C PHE A 271 4.67 11.56 -7.97
N GLY A 272 4.14 10.66 -8.80
CA GLY A 272 4.97 9.74 -9.56
C GLY A 272 5.74 10.46 -10.67
N PRO A 273 6.76 9.80 -11.27
CA PRO A 273 7.49 10.34 -12.42
C PRO A 273 6.60 10.55 -13.65
N ASP A 274 5.40 9.98 -13.65
CA ASP A 274 4.37 10.14 -14.65
C ASP A 274 3.51 11.41 -14.47
N GLY A 275 3.69 12.14 -13.38
CA GLY A 275 2.96 13.37 -13.08
C GLY A 275 1.59 13.16 -12.44
N TYR A 276 1.23 11.92 -12.09
CA TYR A 276 -0.02 11.63 -11.38
C TYR A 276 0.18 11.61 -9.87
N LEU A 277 -0.91 11.85 -9.14
CA LEU A 277 -0.90 11.78 -7.68
C LEU A 277 -1.17 10.35 -7.23
N TRP A 278 -0.30 9.83 -6.37
CA TRP A 278 -0.40 8.50 -5.79
C TRP A 278 -0.81 8.58 -4.33
N LEU A 279 -1.64 7.63 -3.89
CA LEU A 279 -2.17 7.59 -2.52
C LEU A 279 -2.22 6.14 -2.01
N GLY A 280 -1.54 5.86 -0.90
CA GLY A 280 -1.61 4.58 -0.20
C GLY A 280 -2.74 4.55 0.83
N LEU A 281 -3.54 3.48 0.84
CA LEU A 281 -4.64 3.28 1.78
C LEU A 281 -4.56 1.89 2.41
N GLY A 282 -4.56 1.85 3.74
CA GLY A 282 -4.65 0.58 4.48
C GLY A 282 -6.02 -0.08 4.37
N ASP A 283 -6.12 -1.30 4.90
CA ASP A 283 -7.33 -2.12 4.90
C ASP A 283 -8.46 -1.53 5.79
N GLY A 284 -8.21 -0.42 6.48
CA GLY A 284 -9.16 0.24 7.37
C GLY A 284 -9.17 -0.28 8.80
N GLY A 285 -8.23 -1.17 9.14
CA GLY A 285 -7.90 -1.51 10.51
C GLY A 285 -8.66 -2.72 11.05
N LYS A 286 -8.48 -2.93 12.37
CA LYS A 286 -8.87 -4.14 13.12
C LYS A 286 -8.07 -5.38 12.70
N TYR A 287 -8.17 -6.45 13.49
CA TYR A 287 -7.41 -7.68 13.27
C TYR A 287 -7.87 -8.45 12.01
N SER A 288 -6.91 -9.01 11.27
CA SER A 288 -7.09 -10.02 10.20
C SER A 288 -8.04 -9.57 9.08
N ASP A 289 -7.89 -8.33 8.61
CA ASP A 289 -8.77 -7.69 7.61
C ASP A 289 -10.25 -7.98 7.89
N ALA A 290 -10.70 -7.57 9.08
CA ALA A 290 -12.01 -7.90 9.62
C ALA A 290 -13.21 -7.50 8.72
N PHE A 291 -12.96 -6.67 7.72
CA PHE A 291 -13.95 -6.15 6.80
C PHE A 291 -13.76 -6.68 5.36
N GLY A 292 -12.72 -7.48 5.12
CA GLY A 292 -12.41 -8.08 3.83
C GLY A 292 -12.14 -7.03 2.76
N ASN A 293 -11.40 -5.99 3.10
CA ASN A 293 -11.15 -4.85 2.23
C ASN A 293 -9.96 -5.07 1.29
N ALA A 294 -8.89 -5.72 1.75
CA ALA A 294 -7.62 -5.76 1.04
C ALA A 294 -7.71 -6.50 -0.30
N GLN A 295 -8.57 -7.53 -0.37
CA GLN A 295 -8.85 -8.29 -1.60
C GLN A 295 -10.13 -7.82 -2.31
N ASN A 296 -10.83 -6.82 -1.78
CA ASN A 296 -12.09 -6.34 -2.32
C ASN A 296 -11.90 -5.07 -3.15
N LEU A 297 -11.80 -5.30 -4.47
CA LEU A 297 -11.66 -4.27 -5.49
C LEU A 297 -12.88 -3.34 -5.64
N GLU A 298 -14.00 -3.57 -4.93
CA GLU A 298 -15.13 -2.62 -4.89
C GLU A 298 -14.89 -1.47 -3.89
N THR A 299 -13.91 -1.63 -3.00
CA THR A 299 -13.45 -0.60 -2.05
C THR A 299 -12.12 -0.01 -2.50
N LEU A 300 -11.70 1.12 -1.90
CA LEU A 300 -10.38 1.71 -2.13
C LEU A 300 -9.35 1.31 -1.05
N LYS A 301 -9.73 0.45 -0.11
CA LYS A 301 -8.89 0.11 1.05
C LYS A 301 -7.95 -1.05 0.71
N GLY A 302 -6.84 -1.13 1.44
CA GLY A 302 -5.76 -2.09 1.20
C GLY A 302 -5.19 -1.96 -0.21
N SER A 303 -5.04 -0.73 -0.68
CA SER A 303 -4.70 -0.44 -2.07
C SER A 303 -3.80 0.78 -2.22
N LEU A 304 -3.13 0.84 -3.37
CA LEU A 304 -2.43 2.01 -3.86
C LEU A 304 -3.23 2.62 -5.01
N LEU A 305 -3.57 3.89 -4.91
CA LEU A 305 -4.34 4.62 -5.91
C LEU A 305 -3.45 5.48 -6.79
N ARG A 306 -3.88 5.72 -8.03
CA ARG A 306 -3.22 6.63 -8.99
C ARG A 306 -4.25 7.51 -9.69
N LEU A 307 -4.16 8.82 -9.47
CA LEU A 307 -5.18 9.81 -9.83
C LEU A 307 -4.62 10.91 -10.73
N ASN A 308 -5.40 11.32 -11.74
CA ASN A 308 -5.10 12.52 -12.52
C ASN A 308 -5.82 13.74 -11.93
N ILE A 309 -5.09 14.53 -11.15
CA ILE A 309 -5.59 15.72 -10.45
C ILE A 309 -5.61 17.01 -11.29
N ASP A 310 -5.11 16.94 -12.53
CA ASP A 310 -5.03 18.09 -13.45
C ASP A 310 -6.23 18.16 -14.39
N GLU A 311 -6.97 17.06 -14.53
CA GLU A 311 -8.14 16.95 -15.39
C GLU A 311 -9.32 16.33 -14.64
N GLY A 312 -10.54 16.70 -15.02
CA GLY A 312 -11.77 16.22 -14.39
C GLY A 312 -12.26 17.08 -13.22
N ASP A 313 -13.40 16.69 -12.65
CA ASP A 313 -14.00 17.34 -11.49
C ASP A 313 -14.63 16.29 -10.56
N PRO A 314 -14.01 15.96 -9.40
CA PRO A 314 -12.81 16.60 -8.84
C PRO A 314 -11.48 16.20 -9.51
N TYR A 315 -11.41 15.03 -10.14
CA TYR A 315 -10.25 14.49 -10.84
C TYR A 315 -10.72 13.52 -11.96
N SER A 316 -9.77 12.96 -12.71
CA SER A 316 -10.00 11.94 -13.73
C SER A 316 -9.15 10.71 -13.49
N ILE A 317 -9.50 9.61 -14.15
CA ILE A 317 -8.77 8.34 -14.04
C ILE A 317 -7.79 8.22 -15.21
N PRO A 318 -6.49 7.98 -14.95
CA PRO A 318 -5.56 7.63 -16.02
C PRO A 318 -6.05 6.40 -16.80
N LEU A 319 -6.09 6.52 -18.13
CA LEU A 319 -6.62 5.45 -19.01
C LEU A 319 -5.83 4.13 -18.93
N ASP A 320 -4.59 4.21 -18.48
CA ASP A 320 -3.70 3.08 -18.28
C ASP A 320 -3.79 2.49 -16.86
N ASN A 321 -4.68 2.95 -15.98
CA ASN A 321 -4.95 2.23 -14.73
C ASN A 321 -5.50 0.82 -15.01
N PRO A 322 -5.17 -0.20 -14.18
CA PRO A 322 -5.54 -1.59 -14.42
C PRO A 322 -7.04 -1.86 -14.43
N PHE A 323 -7.82 -1.09 -13.68
CA PHE A 323 -9.28 -1.27 -13.54
C PHE A 323 -10.08 -0.15 -14.21
N SER A 324 -9.46 0.65 -15.09
CA SER A 324 -10.10 1.78 -15.77
C SER A 324 -11.30 1.37 -16.65
N ASP A 325 -11.27 0.17 -17.23
CA ASP A 325 -12.35 -0.40 -18.05
C ASP A 325 -13.32 -1.30 -17.26
N GLY A 326 -13.17 -1.41 -15.93
CA GLY A 326 -13.99 -2.25 -15.04
C GLY A 326 -13.19 -3.35 -14.32
N GLY A 327 -13.89 -4.18 -13.54
CA GLY A 327 -13.27 -5.24 -12.71
C GLY A 327 -12.83 -4.80 -11.31
N GLY A 328 -12.94 -3.50 -11.01
CA GLY A 328 -12.61 -2.91 -9.72
C GLY A 328 -12.85 -1.40 -9.74
N ARG A 329 -12.51 -0.72 -8.64
CA ARG A 329 -12.46 0.74 -8.59
C ARG A 329 -11.34 1.25 -9.50
N ALA A 330 -11.70 2.14 -10.42
CA ALA A 330 -10.84 2.61 -11.49
C ALA A 330 -9.62 3.40 -10.99
N GLU A 331 -9.70 3.91 -9.75
CA GLU A 331 -8.63 4.58 -9.02
C GLU A 331 -7.46 3.65 -8.65
N ILE A 332 -7.72 2.35 -8.49
CA ILE A 332 -6.75 1.37 -7.98
C ILE A 332 -5.64 1.10 -9.01
N TRP A 333 -4.39 1.19 -8.55
CA TRP A 333 -3.21 0.72 -9.27
C TRP A 333 -2.77 -0.66 -8.81
N ALA A 334 -2.73 -0.92 -7.51
CA ALA A 334 -2.36 -2.19 -6.90
C ALA A 334 -3.16 -2.40 -5.61
N TYR A 335 -3.33 -3.65 -5.18
CA TYR A 335 -4.19 -4.00 -4.04
C TYR A 335 -3.63 -5.20 -3.26
N GLY A 336 -4.31 -5.59 -2.19
CA GLY A 336 -3.85 -6.69 -1.33
C GLY A 336 -2.80 -6.25 -0.31
N PHE A 337 -2.82 -4.98 0.11
CA PHE A 337 -1.96 -4.47 1.17
C PHE A 337 -2.71 -4.41 2.50
N ARG A 338 -1.97 -4.49 3.61
CA ARG A 338 -2.52 -4.28 4.97
C ARG A 338 -2.51 -2.82 5.36
N ASN A 339 -1.34 -2.20 5.38
CA ASN A 339 -1.15 -0.79 5.70
C ASN A 339 0.06 -0.21 4.91
N PRO A 340 -0.12 0.14 3.63
CA PRO A 340 0.92 0.70 2.77
C PRO A 340 1.12 2.19 3.06
N TRP A 341 1.51 2.52 4.29
CA TRP A 341 1.51 3.89 4.80
C TRP A 341 2.77 4.70 4.44
N LYS A 342 3.78 4.07 3.81
CA LYS A 342 4.93 4.74 3.18
C LYS A 342 5.38 4.02 1.91
N PHE A 343 5.58 4.79 0.85
CA PHE A 343 6.13 4.35 -0.41
C PHE A 343 6.93 5.49 -1.04
N SER A 344 7.77 5.21 -2.03
CA SER A 344 8.47 6.24 -2.80
C SER A 344 8.83 5.76 -4.20
N PHE A 345 9.01 6.70 -5.11
CA PHE A 345 9.59 6.41 -6.41
C PHE A 345 11.11 6.59 -6.39
N ASP A 346 11.83 5.63 -6.94
CA ASP A 346 13.22 5.84 -7.29
C ASP A 346 13.31 6.91 -8.39
N ARG A 347 13.88 8.07 -8.05
CA ARG A 347 13.98 9.23 -8.96
C ARG A 347 14.80 8.94 -10.22
N GLU A 348 15.61 7.90 -10.25
CA GLU A 348 16.41 7.52 -11.42
C GLU A 348 15.72 6.47 -12.30
N THR A 349 15.16 5.41 -11.70
CA THR A 349 14.57 4.29 -12.46
C THR A 349 13.06 4.41 -12.67
N GLY A 350 12.38 5.16 -11.81
CA GLY A 350 10.92 5.26 -11.76
C GLY A 350 10.25 4.06 -11.08
N GLU A 351 11.01 3.16 -10.47
CA GLU A 351 10.46 2.03 -9.72
C GLU A 351 9.79 2.49 -8.43
N LEU A 352 8.66 1.85 -8.10
CA LEU A 352 7.87 2.18 -6.93
C LEU A 352 8.17 1.19 -5.80
N TRP A 353 8.77 1.70 -4.73
CA TRP A 353 9.13 0.96 -3.53
C TRP A 353 8.09 1.23 -2.45
N LEU A 354 7.62 0.19 -1.77
CA LEU A 354 6.56 0.31 -0.77
C LEU A 354 6.89 -0.55 0.45
N GLY A 355 6.77 0.01 1.65
CA GLY A 355 6.75 -0.77 2.89
C GLY A 355 5.31 -1.09 3.28
N ASP A 356 4.99 -2.35 3.56
CA ASP A 356 3.68 -2.77 4.07
C ASP A 356 3.83 -3.38 5.46
N VAL A 357 2.97 -2.93 6.39
CA VAL A 357 3.06 -3.33 7.79
C VAL A 357 2.32 -4.62 8.03
N GLY A 358 3.03 -5.59 8.59
CA GLY A 358 2.51 -6.90 8.98
C GLY A 358 1.53 -6.87 10.13
N GLN A 359 0.86 -7.99 10.34
CA GLN A 359 -0.11 -8.16 11.41
C GLN A 359 0.50 -8.73 12.69
N ASP A 360 1.23 -9.83 12.56
CA ASP A 360 1.61 -10.70 13.67
C ASP A 360 3.11 -11.01 13.66
N GLU A 361 3.71 -11.27 12.49
CA GLU A 361 5.08 -11.78 12.42
C GLU A 361 5.97 -11.15 11.35
N TRP A 362 5.44 -10.61 10.24
CA TRP A 362 6.25 -10.27 9.07
C TRP A 362 6.00 -8.87 8.53
N GLU A 363 7.05 -8.06 8.48
CA GLU A 363 7.07 -6.79 7.77
C GLU A 363 7.65 -6.97 6.37
N GLU A 364 7.20 -6.19 5.38
CA GLU A 364 7.61 -6.41 3.99
C GLU A 364 7.92 -5.13 3.20
N ILE A 365 8.82 -5.29 2.22
CA ILE A 365 9.15 -4.31 1.19
C ILE A 365 8.76 -4.88 -0.16
N ASN A 366 7.97 -4.12 -0.92
CA ASN A 366 7.43 -4.50 -2.21
C ASN A 366 7.96 -3.59 -3.33
N ILE A 367 8.18 -4.17 -4.51
CA ILE A 367 8.24 -3.41 -5.76
C ILE A 367 6.85 -3.47 -6.38
N VAL A 368 6.22 -2.30 -6.52
CA VAL A 368 4.81 -2.23 -6.87
C VAL A 368 4.60 -2.27 -8.38
N GLU A 369 3.89 -3.28 -8.87
CA GLU A 369 3.57 -3.46 -10.28
C GLU A 369 2.10 -3.12 -10.58
N ARG A 370 1.84 -2.84 -11.87
CA ARG A 370 0.51 -2.49 -12.36
C ARG A 370 -0.47 -3.66 -12.20
N GLY A 371 -1.49 -3.47 -11.37
CA GLY A 371 -2.53 -4.46 -11.09
C GLY A 371 -2.07 -5.59 -10.18
N GLY A 372 -0.90 -5.45 -9.54
CA GLY A 372 -0.35 -6.44 -8.62
C GLY A 372 -1.26 -6.66 -7.40
N ASN A 373 -1.26 -7.90 -6.92
CA ASN A 373 -1.95 -8.33 -5.70
C ASN A 373 -0.93 -8.78 -4.66
N TYR A 374 -0.82 -8.02 -3.57
CA TYR A 374 0.17 -8.22 -2.51
C TYR A 374 -0.32 -9.14 -1.39
N GLY A 375 -1.44 -9.84 -1.63
CA GLY A 375 -1.77 -11.06 -0.91
C GLY A 375 -2.46 -10.89 0.44
N TRP A 376 -2.38 -9.74 1.11
CA TRP A 376 -3.09 -9.53 2.38
C TRP A 376 -4.61 -9.67 2.18
N ALA A 377 -5.37 -10.43 2.97
CA ALA A 377 -5.00 -11.11 4.21
C ALA A 377 -4.78 -12.64 4.08
N TYR A 378 -4.44 -13.13 2.89
CA TYR A 378 -4.01 -14.53 2.69
C TYR A 378 -2.52 -14.73 3.02
N TYR A 379 -1.70 -13.72 2.75
CA TYR A 379 -0.26 -13.72 2.96
C TYR A 379 0.16 -12.57 3.87
N GLU A 380 1.16 -12.83 4.73
CA GLU A 380 1.88 -11.84 5.51
C GLU A 380 3.38 -12.06 5.23
N GLY A 381 4.01 -11.17 4.46
CA GLY A 381 5.22 -11.57 3.73
C GLY A 381 4.92 -12.72 2.77
N ASN A 382 5.88 -13.61 2.55
CA ASN A 382 5.74 -14.85 1.78
C ASN A 382 5.07 -15.99 2.57
N HIS A 383 4.52 -15.69 3.75
CA HIS A 383 4.00 -16.69 4.68
C HIS A 383 2.48 -16.73 4.62
N CYS A 384 1.92 -17.94 4.63
CA CYS A 384 0.49 -18.10 4.74
C CYS A 384 0.00 -17.57 6.08
N TYR A 385 -0.96 -16.64 6.00
CA TYR A 385 -1.58 -16.04 7.16
C TYR A 385 -2.78 -16.88 7.59
N GLU A 386 -2.69 -17.50 8.77
CA GLU A 386 -3.82 -18.20 9.39
C GLU A 386 -4.47 -17.31 10.44
N SER A 387 -5.63 -16.73 10.11
CA SER A 387 -6.39 -15.94 11.08
C SER A 387 -6.75 -16.78 12.32
N PRO A 388 -6.43 -16.31 13.55
CA PRO A 388 -6.73 -17.05 14.78
C PRO A 388 -8.23 -17.03 15.16
N PHE A 389 -9.07 -16.34 14.39
CA PHE A 389 -10.49 -16.18 14.66
C PHE A 389 -11.34 -17.05 13.71
N GLU A 390 -12.04 -18.04 14.26
CA GLU A 390 -12.91 -19.02 13.54
C GLU A 390 -13.99 -18.38 12.64
N PHE A 391 -14.31 -17.09 12.81
CA PHE A 391 -15.29 -16.41 11.95
C PHE A 391 -14.69 -15.94 10.62
N TYR A 392 -13.35 -15.89 10.51
CA TYR A 392 -12.60 -15.53 9.31
C TYR A 392 -11.89 -16.74 8.70
N ASP A 393 -12.42 -17.95 8.90
CA ASP A 393 -11.98 -19.25 8.34
C ASP A 393 -11.97 -19.32 6.79
N GLY A 394 -11.93 -18.18 6.09
CA GLY A 394 -11.96 -18.07 4.63
C GLY A 394 -10.61 -17.72 3.98
N TRP A 395 -9.59 -17.34 4.75
CA TRP A 395 -8.27 -16.98 4.22
C TRP A 395 -7.32 -18.16 4.38
N ASP A 396 -7.30 -19.04 3.39
CA ASP A 396 -6.20 -19.99 3.17
C ASP A 396 -5.53 -19.59 1.85
N CYS A 397 -4.20 -19.66 1.79
CA CYS A 397 -3.37 -19.40 0.61
C CYS A 397 -3.86 -20.12 -0.66
N SER A 398 -4.56 -21.25 -0.51
CA SER A 398 -5.20 -21.93 -1.63
C SER A 398 -6.19 -21.05 -2.42
N GLY A 399 -6.73 -20.00 -1.80
CA GLY A 399 -7.62 -19.03 -2.44
C GLY A 399 -6.96 -18.14 -3.48
N LEU A 400 -5.63 -18.03 -3.52
CA LEU A 400 -4.88 -17.31 -4.56
C LEU A 400 -4.02 -18.24 -5.45
N ASP A 401 -4.05 -19.56 -5.22
CA ASP A 401 -3.35 -20.56 -6.02
C ASP A 401 -4.27 -21.14 -7.13
N PRO A 402 -3.99 -20.85 -8.41
CA PRO A 402 -4.78 -21.40 -9.53
C PRO A 402 -4.80 -22.94 -9.57
N LEU A 403 -3.80 -23.62 -8.99
CA LEU A 403 -3.72 -25.08 -8.95
C LEU A 403 -4.66 -25.70 -7.90
N ALA A 404 -4.90 -24.98 -6.79
CA ALA A 404 -5.77 -25.45 -5.73
C ALA A 404 -7.26 -25.38 -6.13
N GLU A 405 -7.68 -24.32 -6.85
CA GLU A 405 -9.03 -24.25 -7.42
C GLU A 405 -9.28 -25.34 -8.49
N GLY A 406 -8.28 -25.62 -9.33
CA GLY A 406 -8.34 -26.71 -10.31
C GLY A 406 -8.54 -28.09 -9.68
N ALA A 407 -7.92 -28.32 -8.52
CA ALA A 407 -8.11 -29.53 -7.71
C ALA A 407 -9.49 -29.55 -7.02
N TRP A 408 -9.94 -28.42 -6.48
CA TRP A 408 -11.25 -28.26 -5.83
C TRP A 408 -12.43 -28.55 -6.79
N LEU A 409 -12.33 -28.07 -8.04
CA LEU A 409 -13.33 -28.35 -9.08
C LEU A 409 -13.33 -29.83 -9.47
N TRP A 410 -12.16 -30.46 -9.54
CA TRP A 410 -12.00 -31.89 -9.82
C TRP A 410 -12.67 -32.76 -8.75
N GLU A 411 -12.47 -32.44 -7.47
CA GLU A 411 -13.08 -33.20 -6.38
C GLU A 411 -14.61 -33.02 -6.32
N ARG A 412 -15.13 -31.79 -6.43
CA ARG A 412 -16.57 -31.55 -6.23
C ARG A 412 -17.44 -31.88 -7.44
N VAL A 413 -16.90 -31.85 -8.66
CA VAL A 413 -17.66 -32.16 -9.87
C VAL A 413 -17.53 -33.64 -10.26
N PHE A 414 -16.33 -34.23 -10.17
CA PHE A 414 -16.10 -35.60 -10.62
C PHE A 414 -16.17 -36.65 -9.51
N LEU A 415 -15.94 -36.30 -8.24
CA LEU A 415 -16.13 -37.21 -7.10
C LEU A 415 -17.49 -37.05 -6.41
N ASN A 416 -18.40 -36.22 -6.94
CA ASN A 416 -19.75 -36.12 -6.41
C ASN A 416 -20.45 -37.50 -6.46
N PRO A 417 -20.84 -38.08 -5.29
CA PRO A 417 -21.43 -39.40 -5.25
C PRO A 417 -22.75 -39.48 -6.03
N LEU A 418 -23.46 -38.36 -6.21
CA LEU A 418 -24.66 -38.29 -7.03
C LEU A 418 -24.33 -38.39 -8.53
N ALA A 419 -23.23 -37.75 -8.98
CA ALA A 419 -22.78 -37.84 -10.37
C ALA A 419 -22.29 -39.25 -10.69
N LEU A 420 -21.53 -39.87 -9.79
CA LEU A 420 -21.08 -41.26 -9.88
C LEU A 420 -22.25 -42.26 -9.80
N LEU A 421 -23.28 -42.00 -8.96
CA LEU A 421 -24.51 -42.79 -8.91
C LEU A 421 -25.33 -42.67 -10.19
N LEU A 422 -25.43 -41.47 -10.77
CA LEU A 422 -26.15 -41.24 -12.02
C LEU A 422 -25.42 -41.87 -13.20
N LEU A 423 -24.10 -41.78 -13.28
CA LEU A 423 -23.27 -42.50 -14.26
C LEU A 423 -23.38 -44.02 -14.08
N GLY A 424 -23.26 -44.51 -12.84
CA GLY A 424 -23.40 -45.92 -12.50
C GLY A 424 -24.79 -46.47 -12.84
N ALA A 425 -25.86 -45.74 -12.51
CA ALA A 425 -27.23 -46.11 -12.86
C ALA A 425 -27.47 -46.09 -14.37
N SER A 426 -26.90 -45.11 -15.08
CA SER A 426 -26.98 -45.00 -16.54
C SER A 426 -26.28 -46.19 -17.23
N LEU A 427 -25.10 -46.57 -16.74
CA LEU A 427 -24.35 -47.72 -17.23
C LEU A 427 -25.04 -49.05 -16.87
N LEU A 428 -25.64 -49.16 -15.69
CA LEU A 428 -26.39 -50.36 -15.27
C LEU A 428 -27.68 -50.53 -16.08
N VAL A 429 -28.37 -49.42 -16.40
CA VAL A 429 -29.54 -49.40 -17.27
C VAL A 429 -29.15 -49.75 -18.71
N ALA A 430 -28.05 -49.19 -19.23
CA ALA A 430 -27.52 -49.54 -20.55
C ALA A 430 -27.11 -51.04 -20.62
N TRP A 431 -26.47 -51.56 -19.57
CA TRP A 431 -26.07 -52.97 -19.47
C TRP A 431 -27.27 -53.93 -19.37
N ARG A 432 -28.30 -53.58 -18.59
CA ARG A 432 -29.53 -54.39 -18.51
C ARG A 432 -30.38 -54.33 -19.79
N LEU A 433 -30.34 -53.21 -20.52
CA LEU A 433 -31.08 -53.02 -21.76
C LEU A 433 -30.34 -53.53 -23.01
N GLY A 434 -29.04 -53.85 -22.88
CA GLY A 434 -28.17 -54.36 -23.95
C GLY A 434 -27.95 -55.88 -23.93
N ARG A 435 -28.57 -56.63 -23.02
CA ARG A 435 -28.60 -58.09 -23.12
C ARG A 435 -29.67 -58.53 -24.13
N PRO A 436 -29.33 -59.41 -25.09
CA PRO A 436 -30.26 -59.89 -26.10
C PRO A 436 -31.46 -60.63 -25.51
#